data_AF-A0AAQ4NT52-F1
#
_entry.id   AF-A0AAQ4NT52-F1
#
_cell.length_a   1.000
_cell.length_b   1.000
_cell.length_c   1.000
_cell.angle_alpha   90.00
_cell.angle_beta   90.00
_cell.angle_gamma   90.00
#
_symmetry.space_group_name_H-M   'P 1'
#
loop_
_entity.id
_entity.type
_entity.pdbx_description
1 polymer ?
#
loop_
_entity_poly.entity_id
_entity_poly.type
_entity_poly.pdbx_seq_one_letter_code
_entity_poly.pdbx_strand_id
1 'polypeptide(L)'
;MKSKELSVDLRDRIVSRHRSGQGYRKISAALKVPMSTVASIIWKWKKFGTTRTLPRVGRQARLSDRGRRALVREVTRNPMVTLTELQRSMKRGEPSRRTTISAALHKSGLFGRVARRKPLLSKKFAKKHLKESDHEKQNFPDLMKQRLTSLA
;
A
#
# COMPACT_ATOMS: atom_id res chain seq x y z
N MET A 1 -18.55 26.92 -5.57
CA MET A 1 -18.41 25.76 -4.66
C MET A 1 -18.90 24.51 -5.37
N LYS A 2 -18.30 23.33 -5.14
CA LYS A 2 -18.77 22.07 -5.75
C LYS A 2 -19.91 21.50 -4.90
N SER A 3 -21.00 21.08 -5.52
CA SER A 3 -22.14 20.45 -4.84
C SER A 3 -21.81 19.01 -4.42
N LYS A 4 -22.52 18.54 -3.39
CA LYS A 4 -22.43 17.16 -2.92
C LYS A 4 -22.79 16.19 -4.05
N GLU A 5 -22.03 15.12 -4.17
CA GLU A 5 -22.30 14.08 -5.17
C GLU A 5 -23.65 13.38 -4.91
N LEU A 6 -24.33 12.95 -5.97
CA LEU A 6 -25.56 12.14 -5.85
C LEU A 6 -25.26 10.80 -5.17
N SER A 7 -26.21 10.33 -4.35
CA SER A 7 -26.14 9.00 -3.71
C SER A 7 -26.06 7.88 -4.74
N VAL A 8 -25.45 6.75 -4.35
CA VAL A 8 -25.28 5.59 -5.22
C VAL A 8 -26.65 5.08 -5.69
N ASP A 9 -27.59 4.92 -4.76
CA ASP A 9 -28.95 4.45 -5.03
C ASP A 9 -29.70 5.30 -6.07
N LEU A 10 -29.54 6.62 -6.01
CA LEU A 10 -30.21 7.51 -6.95
C LEU A 10 -29.65 7.34 -8.37
N ARG A 11 -28.34 7.14 -8.49
CA ARG A 11 -27.71 6.88 -9.78
C ARG A 11 -28.09 5.50 -10.32
N ASP A 12 -28.22 4.49 -9.46
CA ASP A 12 -28.65 3.15 -9.88
C ASP A 12 -30.10 3.17 -10.36
N ARG A 13 -30.97 3.98 -9.74
CA ARG A 13 -32.33 4.25 -10.23
C ARG A 13 -32.32 4.93 -11.61
N ILE A 14 -31.40 5.87 -11.87
CA ILE A 14 -31.23 6.49 -13.18
C ILE A 14 -30.87 5.44 -14.24
N VAL A 15 -29.88 4.59 -13.94
CA VAL A 15 -29.46 3.51 -14.85
C VAL A 15 -30.58 2.51 -15.10
N SER A 16 -31.31 2.12 -14.05
CA SER A 16 -32.45 1.17 -14.15
C SER A 16 -33.55 1.70 -15.06
N ARG A 17 -33.94 2.97 -14.90
CA ARG A 17 -34.92 3.65 -15.76
C ARG A 17 -34.43 3.81 -17.21
N HIS A 18 -33.14 4.01 -17.41
CA HIS A 18 -32.57 4.05 -18.76
C HIS A 18 -32.62 2.67 -19.42
N ARG A 19 -32.33 1.59 -18.68
CA ARG A 19 -32.44 0.21 -19.18
C ARG A 19 -33.87 -0.17 -19.55
N SER A 20 -34.87 0.38 -18.88
CA SER A 20 -36.28 0.21 -19.25
C SER A 20 -36.73 1.11 -20.43
N GLY A 21 -35.79 1.71 -21.17
CA GLY A 21 -36.08 2.51 -22.37
C GLY A 21 -36.59 3.93 -22.12
N GLN A 22 -36.53 4.44 -20.88
CA GLN A 22 -36.98 5.82 -20.62
C GLN A 22 -35.99 6.85 -21.18
N GLY A 23 -36.52 7.87 -21.85
CA GLY A 23 -35.73 8.99 -22.37
C GLY A 23 -35.21 9.93 -21.26
N TYR A 24 -34.11 10.64 -21.54
CA TYR A 24 -33.41 11.46 -20.53
C TYR A 24 -34.29 12.52 -19.87
N ARG A 25 -35.18 13.18 -20.63
CA ARG A 25 -36.10 14.20 -20.11
C ARG A 25 -37.11 13.62 -19.12
N LYS A 26 -37.63 12.40 -19.39
CA LYS A 26 -38.56 11.70 -18.49
C LYS A 26 -37.88 11.30 -17.19
N ILE A 27 -36.64 10.80 -17.26
CA ILE A 27 -35.86 10.41 -16.08
C ILE A 27 -35.52 11.65 -15.22
N SER A 28 -35.10 12.74 -15.87
CA SER A 28 -34.77 14.01 -15.23
C SER A 28 -35.96 14.57 -14.44
N ALA A 29 -37.15 14.61 -15.06
CA ALA A 29 -38.37 15.07 -14.41
C ALA A 29 -38.79 14.16 -13.24
N ALA A 30 -38.74 12.83 -13.43
CA ALA A 30 -39.16 11.87 -12.41
C ALA A 30 -38.27 11.88 -11.16
N LEU A 31 -36.96 12.10 -11.32
CA LEU A 31 -35.99 12.05 -10.22
C LEU A 31 -35.56 13.45 -9.73
N LYS A 32 -36.10 14.53 -10.33
CA LYS A 32 -35.73 15.93 -10.06
C LYS A 32 -34.21 16.17 -10.15
N VAL A 33 -33.57 15.52 -11.12
CA VAL A 33 -32.12 15.64 -11.39
C VAL A 33 -31.94 16.36 -12.73
N PRO A 34 -30.99 17.30 -12.86
CA PRO A 34 -30.73 17.96 -14.14
C PRO A 34 -30.41 16.97 -15.27
N MET A 35 -30.92 17.25 -16.47
CA MET A 35 -30.75 16.37 -17.64
C MET A 35 -29.26 16.12 -17.97
N SER A 36 -28.40 17.12 -17.81
CA SER A 36 -26.94 17.00 -18.00
C SER A 36 -26.30 15.97 -17.06
N THR A 37 -26.79 15.89 -15.82
CA THR A 37 -26.34 14.91 -14.83
C THR A 37 -26.81 13.50 -15.19
N VAL A 38 -28.06 13.35 -15.64
CA VAL A 38 -28.59 12.07 -16.17
C VAL A 38 -27.74 11.58 -17.34
N ALA A 39 -27.47 12.45 -18.31
CA ALA A 39 -26.62 12.12 -19.47
C ALA A 39 -25.20 11.72 -19.05
N SER A 40 -24.59 12.46 -18.12
CA SER A 40 -23.24 12.17 -17.62
C SER A 40 -23.16 10.81 -16.91
N ILE A 41 -24.18 10.46 -16.13
CA ILE A 41 -24.26 9.16 -15.43
C ILE A 41 -24.41 8.02 -16.44
N ILE A 42 -25.30 8.17 -17.42
CA ILE A 42 -25.55 7.15 -18.45
C ILE A 42 -24.32 6.95 -19.32
N TRP A 43 -23.66 8.03 -19.74
CA TRP A 43 -22.40 7.96 -20.50
C TRP A 43 -21.32 7.22 -19.70
N LYS A 44 -21.16 7.55 -18.42
CA LYS A 44 -20.20 6.89 -17.54
C LYS A 44 -20.50 5.41 -17.38
N TRP A 45 -21.77 5.06 -17.17
CA TRP A 45 -22.22 3.67 -17.07
C TRP A 45 -21.95 2.90 -18.37
N LYS A 46 -22.24 3.46 -19.55
CA LYS A 46 -21.93 2.85 -20.84
C LYS A 46 -20.43 2.64 -21.05
N LYS A 47 -19.60 3.59 -20.59
CA LYS A 47 -18.13 3.54 -20.78
C LYS A 47 -17.41 2.62 -19.81
N PHE A 48 -17.81 2.62 -18.54
CA PHE A 48 -17.07 1.94 -17.46
C PHE A 48 -17.86 0.81 -16.77
N GLY A 49 -19.12 0.59 -17.15
CA GLY A 49 -20.00 -0.43 -16.56
C GLY A 49 -20.39 -0.15 -15.11
N THR A 50 -20.04 1.01 -14.54
CA THR A 50 -20.19 1.30 -13.11
C THR A 50 -20.93 2.60 -12.85
N THR A 51 -21.78 2.58 -11.82
CA THR A 51 -22.53 3.74 -11.35
C THR A 51 -21.78 4.52 -10.24
N ARG A 52 -20.84 3.84 -9.56
CA ARG A 52 -20.05 4.42 -8.47
C ARG A 52 -19.11 5.50 -9.00
N THR A 53 -18.80 6.49 -8.16
CA THR A 53 -17.75 7.45 -8.51
C THR A 53 -16.41 6.75 -8.49
N LEU A 54 -15.76 6.64 -9.65
CA LEU A 54 -14.36 6.23 -9.73
C LEU A 54 -13.52 7.14 -8.83
N PRO A 55 -12.60 6.58 -8.03
CA PRO A 55 -11.69 7.39 -7.26
C PRO A 55 -10.97 8.32 -8.24
N ARG A 56 -10.82 9.59 -7.86
CA ARG A 56 -10.02 10.51 -8.66
C ARG A 56 -8.63 9.93 -8.76
N VAL A 57 -8.07 9.91 -9.98
CA VAL A 57 -6.66 9.65 -10.16
C VAL A 57 -5.93 10.72 -9.35
N GLY A 58 -5.28 10.29 -8.26
CA GLY A 58 -4.53 11.19 -7.40
C GLY A 58 -3.37 11.81 -8.15
N ARG A 59 -2.59 12.65 -7.47
CA ARG A 59 -1.37 13.18 -8.05
C ARG A 59 -0.42 12.03 -8.39
N GLN A 60 -0.05 11.93 -9.66
CA GLN A 60 0.95 10.96 -10.12
C GLN A 60 2.24 11.12 -9.33
N ALA A 61 2.86 9.99 -8.99
CA ALA A 61 4.14 10.01 -8.32
C ALA A 61 5.18 10.66 -9.23
N ARG A 62 6.05 11.48 -8.65
CA ARG A 62 7.19 12.08 -9.39
C ARG A 62 8.23 11.05 -9.80
N LEU A 63 8.19 9.87 -9.19
CA LEU A 63 9.10 8.78 -9.44
C LEU A 63 8.34 7.59 -10.01
N SER A 64 8.84 7.03 -11.10
CA SER A 64 8.34 5.80 -11.71
C SER A 64 8.49 4.59 -10.79
N ASP A 65 7.68 3.55 -10.99
CA ASP A 65 7.83 2.28 -10.27
C ASP A 65 9.18 1.59 -10.54
N ARG A 66 9.74 1.80 -11.74
CA ARG A 66 11.08 1.32 -12.10
C ARG A 66 12.16 2.07 -11.31
N GLY A 67 12.07 3.39 -11.26
CA GLY A 67 12.99 4.25 -10.48
C GLY A 67 12.95 3.92 -8.99
N ARG A 68 11.76 3.73 -8.42
CA ARG A 68 11.60 3.30 -7.02
C ARG A 68 12.29 1.97 -6.75
N ARG A 69 12.08 0.97 -7.61
CA ARG A 69 12.72 -0.35 -7.44
C ARG A 69 14.24 -0.26 -7.57
N ALA A 70 14.76 0.57 -8.46
CA ALA A 70 16.20 0.79 -8.59
C ALA A 70 16.81 1.38 -7.31
N LEU A 71 16.17 2.41 -6.73
CA LEU A 71 16.58 2.99 -5.44
C LEU A 71 16.62 1.96 -4.32
N VAL A 72 15.58 1.16 -4.18
CA VAL A 72 15.51 0.12 -3.14
C VAL A 72 16.66 -0.87 -3.30
N ARG A 73 16.96 -1.30 -4.53
CA ARG A 73 18.09 -2.21 -4.79
C ARG A 73 19.44 -1.56 -4.45
N GLU A 74 19.64 -0.30 -4.80
CA GLU A 74 20.88 0.42 -4.54
C GLU A 74 21.14 0.56 -3.03
N VAL A 75 20.13 0.97 -2.26
CA VAL A 75 20.21 1.08 -0.80
C VAL A 75 20.37 -0.28 -0.13
N THR A 76 19.72 -1.32 -0.64
CA THR A 76 19.87 -2.68 -0.09
C THR A 76 21.28 -3.22 -0.30
N ARG A 77 21.90 -2.91 -1.46
CA ARG A 77 23.29 -3.29 -1.75
C ARG A 77 24.27 -2.55 -0.84
N ASN A 78 24.09 -1.24 -0.72
CA ASN A 78 24.97 -0.37 0.06
C ASN A 78 24.13 0.50 1.03
N PRO A 79 23.91 0.04 2.28
CA PRO A 79 23.01 0.72 3.21
C PRO A 79 23.54 2.07 3.73
N MET A 80 24.83 2.35 3.55
CA MET A 80 25.46 3.62 3.97
C MET A 80 25.39 4.72 2.91
N VAL A 81 24.75 4.48 1.75
CA VAL A 81 24.67 5.47 0.67
C VAL A 81 23.83 6.66 1.09
N THR A 82 24.34 7.86 0.82
CA THR A 82 23.67 9.11 1.15
C THR A 82 22.61 9.48 0.10
N LEU A 83 21.59 10.24 0.50
CA LEU A 83 20.58 10.75 -0.43
C LEU A 83 21.17 11.58 -1.58
N THR A 84 22.32 12.22 -1.36
CA THR A 84 23.08 12.99 -2.36
C THR A 84 23.66 12.10 -3.44
N GLU A 85 24.22 10.96 -3.04
CA GLU A 85 24.80 9.98 -3.97
C GLU A 85 23.69 9.31 -4.78
N LEU A 86 22.59 8.91 -4.15
CA LEU A 86 21.40 8.41 -4.85
C LEU A 86 20.86 9.44 -5.84
N GLN A 87 20.84 10.72 -5.47
CA GLN A 87 20.41 11.75 -6.39
C GLN A 87 21.34 11.86 -7.61
N ARG A 88 22.66 11.72 -7.42
CA ARG A 88 23.64 11.73 -8.51
C ARG A 88 23.51 10.49 -9.41
N SER A 89 23.31 9.30 -8.85
CA SER A 89 23.14 8.06 -9.62
C SER A 89 21.88 8.12 -10.49
N MET A 90 20.81 8.73 -9.98
CA MET A 90 19.52 8.87 -10.68
C MET A 90 19.49 9.91 -11.80
N LYS A 91 20.40 10.89 -11.82
CA LYS A 91 20.39 11.99 -12.82
C LYS A 91 20.40 11.49 -14.27
N ARG A 92 20.94 10.30 -14.53
CA ARG A 92 21.03 9.72 -15.88
C ARG A 92 19.69 9.18 -16.42
N GLY A 93 18.68 8.99 -15.57
CA GLY A 93 17.39 8.42 -15.99
C GLY A 93 16.17 9.21 -15.52
N GLU A 94 16.11 9.54 -14.23
CA GLU A 94 14.94 10.19 -13.64
C GLU A 94 15.38 11.22 -12.60
N PRO A 95 15.68 12.47 -13.02
CA PRO A 95 16.18 13.50 -12.11
C PRO A 95 15.15 13.81 -11.03
N SER A 96 15.43 13.35 -9.82
CA SER A 96 14.54 13.46 -8.66
C SER A 96 15.14 14.37 -7.60
N ARG A 97 14.29 15.11 -6.87
CA ARG A 97 14.73 15.87 -5.68
C ARG A 97 15.01 14.91 -4.52
N ARG A 98 15.91 15.30 -3.60
CA ARG A 98 16.24 14.51 -2.39
C ARG A 98 14.99 14.14 -1.57
N THR A 99 14.03 15.05 -1.47
CA THR A 99 12.75 14.82 -0.77
C THR A 99 11.91 13.73 -1.44
N THR A 100 11.89 13.68 -2.77
CA THR A 100 11.20 12.62 -3.53
C THR A 100 11.85 11.27 -3.28
N ILE A 101 13.18 11.21 -3.28
CA ILE A 101 13.95 9.99 -3.01
C ILE A 101 13.68 9.49 -1.59
N SER A 102 13.78 10.37 -0.58
CA SER A 102 13.48 10.02 0.81
C SER A 102 12.04 9.52 0.99
N ALA A 103 11.05 10.20 0.42
CA ALA A 103 9.66 9.77 0.49
C ALA A 103 9.44 8.40 -0.19
N ALA A 104 10.13 8.12 -1.30
CA ALA A 104 10.05 6.82 -1.98
C ALA A 104 10.67 5.68 -1.14
N LEU A 105 11.79 5.96 -0.46
CA LEU A 105 12.43 5.02 0.46
C LEU A 105 11.56 4.76 1.70
N HIS A 106 10.98 5.80 2.29
CA HIS A 106 10.06 5.67 3.45
C HIS A 106 8.83 4.82 3.10
N LYS A 107 8.27 4.99 1.90
CA LYS A 107 7.18 4.13 1.40
C LYS A 107 7.58 2.65 1.30
N SER A 108 8.87 2.38 1.15
CA SER A 108 9.44 1.03 1.10
C SER A 108 9.94 0.55 2.47
N GLY A 109 9.67 1.30 3.55
CA GLY A 109 10.11 0.95 4.92
C GLY A 109 11.59 1.22 5.21
N LEU A 110 12.32 1.85 4.28
CA LEU A 110 13.74 2.16 4.45
C LEU A 110 13.90 3.56 5.02
N PHE A 111 14.45 3.64 6.23
CA PHE A 111 14.65 4.90 6.96
C PHE A 111 16.13 5.09 7.26
N GLY A 112 16.58 6.35 7.24
CA GLY A 112 17.88 6.71 7.77
C GLY A 112 17.88 6.53 9.29
N ARG A 113 18.40 5.41 9.78
CA ARG A 113 18.57 5.12 11.21
C ARG A 113 20.03 4.86 11.51
N VAL A 114 20.45 5.25 12.71
CA VAL A 114 21.77 4.90 13.23
C VAL A 114 21.70 3.48 13.78
N ALA A 115 22.52 2.57 13.26
CA ALA A 115 22.67 1.24 13.83
C ALA A 115 23.19 1.37 15.27
N ARG A 116 22.39 0.95 16.25
CA ARG A 116 22.79 0.99 17.66
C ARG A 116 23.65 -0.25 17.94
N ARG A 117 24.83 -0.06 18.52
CA ARG A 117 25.62 -1.19 19.03
C ARG A 117 24.81 -1.86 20.14
N LYS A 118 24.60 -3.16 20.02
CA LYS A 118 24.03 -3.96 21.10
C LYS A 118 24.98 -3.84 22.30
N PRO A 119 24.51 -3.52 23.52
CA PRO A 119 25.37 -3.54 24.69
C PRO A 119 25.97 -4.94 24.83
N LEU A 120 27.25 -4.99 25.17
CA LEU A 120 27.93 -6.26 25.39
C LEU A 120 27.27 -6.98 26.57
N LEU A 121 26.95 -8.26 26.37
CA LEU A 121 26.44 -9.09 27.45
C LEU A 121 27.52 -9.21 28.54
N SER A 122 27.12 -9.05 29.80
CA SER A 122 28.04 -9.39 30.89
C SER A 122 28.36 -10.89 30.84
N LYS A 123 29.54 -11.28 31.33
CA LYS A 123 29.96 -12.70 31.38
C LYS A 123 28.92 -13.58 32.09
N LYS A 124 28.20 -13.03 33.08
CA LYS A 124 27.12 -13.72 33.82
C LYS A 124 25.92 -14.03 32.92
N PHE A 125 25.44 -13.04 32.16
CA PHE A 125 24.31 -13.21 31.25
C PHE A 125 24.65 -14.10 30.06
N ALA A 126 25.86 -13.98 29.51
CA ALA A 126 26.33 -14.87 28.44
C ALA A 126 26.35 -16.35 28.87
N LYS A 127 26.85 -16.65 30.07
CA LYS A 127 26.81 -18.01 30.65
C LYS A 127 25.39 -18.50 30.93
N LYS A 128 24.50 -17.63 31.39
CA LYS A 128 23.09 -17.99 31.63
C LYS A 128 22.41 -18.37 30.32
N HIS A 129 22.57 -17.57 29.27
CA HIS A 129 22.03 -17.88 27.95
C HIS A 129 22.60 -19.17 27.37
N LEU A 130 23.90 -19.43 27.54
CA LEU A 130 24.51 -20.68 27.09
C LEU A 130 23.90 -21.89 27.81
N LYS A 131 23.76 -21.81 29.14
CA LYS A 131 23.09 -22.84 29.94
C LYS A 131 21.61 -23.02 29.54
N GLU A 132 20.85 -21.95 29.35
CA GLU A 132 19.46 -22.02 28.86
C GLU A 132 19.37 -22.71 27.49
N SER A 133 20.29 -22.39 26.57
CA SER A 133 20.36 -23.01 25.24
C SER A 133 20.71 -24.49 25.30
N ASP A 134 21.62 -24.87 26.20
CA ASP A 134 22.05 -26.26 26.42
C ASP A 134 20.94 -27.06 27.13
N HIS A 135 20.24 -26.45 28.10
CA HIS A 135 19.07 -27.04 28.76
C HIS A 135 17.88 -27.23 27.80
N GLU A 136 17.62 -26.28 26.88
CA GLU A 136 16.61 -26.46 25.83
C GLU A 136 16.95 -27.68 24.96
N LYS A 137 18.19 -27.78 24.47
CA LYS A 137 18.66 -28.92 23.66
C LYS A 137 18.60 -30.26 24.39
N GLN A 138 18.85 -30.27 25.70
CA GLN A 138 18.76 -31.48 26.53
C GLN A 138 17.31 -31.92 26.82
N ASN A 139 16.36 -30.97 26.83
CA ASN A 139 14.94 -31.21 27.13
C ASN A 139 14.06 -31.45 25.88
N PHE A 140 14.52 -31.08 24.68
CA PHE A 140 13.87 -31.42 23.41
C PHE A 140 13.59 -32.93 23.18
N PRO A 141 14.44 -33.88 23.63
CA PRO A 141 14.15 -35.31 23.48
C PRO A 141 13.08 -35.81 24.47
N ASP A 142 12.84 -35.11 25.57
CA ASP A 142 12.01 -35.61 26.68
C ASP A 142 10.52 -35.26 26.48
N LEU A 143 10.24 -34.08 25.92
CA LEU A 143 8.88 -33.65 25.56
C LEU A 143 8.26 -34.48 24.42
N MET A 144 9.07 -35.07 23.54
CA MET A 144 8.61 -35.99 22.49
C MET A 144 8.41 -37.42 23.00
N LYS A 145 9.21 -37.87 23.99
CA LYS A 145 9.08 -39.20 24.58
C LYS A 145 7.85 -39.31 25.49
N GLN A 146 7.58 -38.28 26.30
CA GLN A 146 6.40 -38.23 27.19
C GLN A 146 5.06 -38.20 26.42
N ARG A 147 5.04 -37.66 25.19
CA ARG A 147 3.84 -37.64 24.34
C ARG A 147 3.50 -38.98 23.70
N LEU A 148 4.50 -39.87 23.53
CA LEU A 148 4.31 -41.20 22.95
C LEU A 148 3.93 -42.25 24.01
N THR A 149 4.33 -42.07 25.26
CA THR A 149 3.97 -42.96 26.38
C THR A 149 2.60 -42.68 26.99
N SER A 150 1.98 -41.52 26.75
CA SER A 150 0.63 -41.19 27.23
C SER A 150 -0.50 -41.54 26.25
N LEU A 151 -0.18 -42.21 25.13
CA LEU A 151 -1.12 -42.63 24.08
C LEU A 151 -1.22 -44.17 23.96
N ALA A 152 -0.60 -44.91 24.88
CA ALA A 152 -0.75 -46.35 25.06
C ALA A 152 -1.47 -46.60 26.39
#